data_AF-A0A2W1AIS0-F1
#
_entry.id   AF-A0A2W1AIS0-F1
#
_cell.length_a   1.000
_cell.length_b   1.000
_cell.length_c   1.000
_cell.angle_alpha   90.00
_cell.angle_beta   90.00
_cell.angle_gamma   90.00
#
_symmetry.space_group_name_H-M   'P 1'
#
loop_
_entity.id
_entity.type
_entity.pdbx_description
1 polymer ?
#
loop_
_entity_poly.entity_id
_entity_poly.type
_entity_poly.pdbx_seq_one_letter_code
_entity_poly.pdbx_strand_id
1 'polypeptide(L)'
;MILDPGLDLNLRPMRYPEFYEMYKNSIKNTWTVDEVDFSDDLKDLSTKLSDPERHLISRLVAFFATGDAIVSNNLVLNLYKHINSPEGRLYLSRQLYEEALHVQFYLTL
;
A
#
# COMPACT_ATOMS: atom_id res chain seq x y z
N MET A 1 -2.24 -26.50 -0.95
CA MET A 1 -2.52 -25.49 -2.00
C MET A 1 -2.38 -24.11 -1.37
N ILE A 2 -2.05 -23.01 -2.07
CA ILE A 2 -1.97 -21.69 -1.41
C ILE A 2 -3.30 -21.25 -0.77
N LEU A 3 -4.41 -21.80 -1.30
CA LEU A 3 -5.79 -21.56 -0.88
C LEU A 3 -6.35 -22.64 0.08
N ASP A 4 -5.50 -23.50 0.65
CA ASP A 4 -5.93 -24.50 1.65
C ASP A 4 -6.54 -23.82 2.88
N PRO A 5 -7.61 -24.30 3.52
CA PRO A 5 -8.17 -23.65 4.71
C PRO A 5 -7.38 -23.90 6.01
N GLY A 6 -6.30 -24.69 5.96
CA GLY A 6 -5.46 -25.00 7.11
C GLY A 6 -4.42 -23.90 7.41
N LEU A 7 -4.17 -23.63 8.70
CA LEU A 7 -3.16 -22.69 9.15
C LEU A 7 -1.77 -23.35 9.14
N ASP A 8 -0.86 -22.90 8.27
CA ASP A 8 0.53 -23.33 8.26
C ASP A 8 1.43 -22.23 8.84
N LEU A 9 2.04 -22.51 9.99
CA LEU A 9 2.92 -21.59 10.71
C LEU A 9 4.41 -21.86 10.42
N ASN A 10 4.72 -22.93 9.68
CA ASN A 10 6.10 -23.33 9.43
C ASN A 10 6.63 -22.64 8.18
N LEU A 11 7.48 -21.64 8.37
CA LEU A 11 8.16 -20.97 7.24
C LEU A 11 9.24 -21.85 6.59
N ARG A 12 9.72 -22.90 7.28
CA ARG A 12 10.75 -23.79 6.75
C ARG A 12 10.34 -25.27 6.84
N PRO A 13 10.63 -26.08 5.80
CA PRO A 13 11.14 -25.67 4.50
C PRO A 13 10.09 -24.84 3.73
N MET A 14 10.54 -23.79 3.03
CA MET A 14 9.62 -22.94 2.25
C MET A 14 9.01 -23.75 1.11
N ARG A 15 7.69 -23.64 0.95
CA ARG A 15 6.95 -24.24 -0.16
C ARG A 15 6.85 -23.28 -1.34
N TYR A 16 6.83 -21.98 -1.07
CA TYR A 16 6.68 -20.92 -2.07
C TYR A 16 7.74 -19.82 -1.85
N PRO A 17 9.03 -20.12 -2.09
CA PRO A 17 10.13 -19.18 -1.84
C PRO A 17 10.03 -17.89 -2.67
N GLU A 18 9.32 -17.91 -3.80
CA GLU A 18 9.08 -16.74 -4.64
C GLU A 18 8.37 -15.61 -3.88
N PHE A 19 7.39 -15.90 -3.03
CA PHE A 19 6.71 -14.87 -2.24
C PHE A 19 7.64 -14.28 -1.17
N TYR A 20 8.55 -15.09 -0.63
CA TYR A 20 9.55 -14.61 0.30
C TYR A 20 10.55 -13.67 -0.39
N GLU A 21 10.96 -13.98 -1.63
CA GLU A 21 11.80 -13.08 -2.42
C GLU A 21 11.06 -11.79 -2.80
N MET A 22 9.76 -11.85 -3.12
CA MET A 22 8.93 -10.67 -3.33
C MET A 22 8.84 -9.80 -2.07
N TYR A 23 8.67 -10.41 -0.89
CA TYR A 23 8.70 -9.73 0.40
C TYR A 23 10.05 -9.02 0.65
N LYS A 24 11.16 -9.72 0.41
CA LYS A 24 12.50 -9.10 0.53
C LYS A 24 12.68 -7.95 -0.45
N ASN A 25 12.16 -8.06 -1.66
CA ASN A 25 12.27 -7.00 -2.65
C ASN A 25 11.40 -5.80 -2.30
N SER A 26 10.21 -5.99 -1.73
CA SER A 26 9.37 -4.86 -1.28
C SER A 26 9.95 -4.13 -0.07
N ILE A 27 10.74 -4.80 0.79
CA ILE A 27 11.52 -4.09 1.84
C ILE A 27 12.50 -3.08 1.24
N LYS A 28 13.12 -3.38 0.09
CA LYS A 28 14.09 -2.46 -0.55
C LYS A 28 13.45 -1.15 -1.02
N ASN A 29 12.12 -1.13 -1.16
CA ASN A 29 11.35 0.05 -1.56
C ASN A 29 10.69 0.72 -0.35
N THR A 30 11.23 0.55 0.86
CA THR A 30 10.68 1.21 2.05
C THR A 30 10.99 2.70 2.01
N TRP A 31 9.97 3.50 2.25
CA TRP A 31 10.01 4.95 2.37
C TRP A 31 9.01 5.39 3.45
N THR A 32 9.07 6.66 3.82
CA THR A 32 8.16 7.30 4.78
C THR A 32 7.63 8.60 4.19
N VAL A 33 6.42 9.01 4.61
CA VAL A 33 5.80 10.25 4.09
C VAL A 33 6.67 11.48 4.34
N ASP A 34 7.41 11.49 5.46
CA ASP A 34 8.32 12.58 5.83
C ASP A 34 9.53 12.75 4.88
N GLU A 35 9.82 11.75 4.02
CA GLU A 35 10.86 11.84 2.99
C GLU A 35 10.42 12.67 1.78
N VAL A 36 9.13 13.03 1.68
CA VAL A 36 8.58 13.85 0.59
C VAL A 36 8.28 15.26 1.08
N ASP A 37 9.04 16.24 0.57
CA ASP A 37 8.84 17.66 0.90
C ASP A 37 7.85 18.31 -0.08
N PHE A 38 6.71 18.77 0.46
CA PHE A 38 5.66 19.47 -0.29
C PHE A 38 5.65 20.99 -0.09
N SER A 39 6.68 21.56 0.56
CA SER A 39 6.68 22.97 0.96
C SER A 39 6.46 23.92 -0.24
N ASP A 40 7.10 23.65 -1.37
CA ASP A 40 6.95 24.44 -2.60
C ASP A 40 5.64 24.13 -3.33
N ASP A 41 5.23 22.86 -3.38
CA ASP A 41 3.99 22.41 -4.02
C ASP A 41 2.74 23.04 -3.39
N LEU A 42 2.70 23.14 -2.05
CA LEU A 42 1.59 23.78 -1.33
C LEU A 42 1.46 25.28 -1.67
N LYS A 43 2.61 25.95 -1.88
CA LYS A 43 2.64 27.33 -2.33
C LYS A 43 2.14 27.45 -3.77
N ASP A 44 2.55 26.55 -4.65
CA ASP A 44 2.15 26.58 -6.06
C ASP A 44 0.66 26.25 -6.24
N LEU A 45 0.16 25.26 -5.49
CA LEU A 45 -1.25 24.89 -5.42
C LEU A 45 -2.13 26.10 -5.01
N SER A 46 -1.67 26.89 -4.04
CA SER A 46 -2.42 28.05 -3.53
C SER A 46 -2.27 29.31 -4.38
N THR A 47 -1.11 29.54 -5.00
CA THR A 47 -0.80 30.84 -5.64
C THR A 47 -0.68 30.82 -7.15
N LYS A 48 -0.35 29.68 -7.77
CA LYS A 48 -0.06 29.59 -9.22
C LYS A 48 -1.16 28.93 -10.02
N LEU A 49 -1.97 28.06 -9.41
CA LEU A 49 -3.03 27.34 -10.11
C LEU A 49 -4.34 28.13 -10.16
N SER A 50 -5.14 27.86 -11.19
CA SER A 50 -6.52 28.34 -11.31
C SER A 50 -7.48 27.51 -10.45
N ASP A 51 -8.68 28.02 -10.20
CA ASP A 51 -9.72 27.29 -9.44
C ASP A 51 -10.08 25.93 -10.07
N PRO A 52 -10.26 25.80 -11.40
CA PRO A 52 -10.52 24.50 -12.02
C PRO A 52 -9.38 23.50 -11.84
N GLU A 53 -8.12 23.94 -11.91
CA GLU A 53 -6.94 23.08 -11.73
C GLU A 53 -6.84 22.58 -10.29
N ARG A 54 -7.01 23.47 -9.31
CA ARG A 54 -7.09 23.09 -7.89
C ARG A 54 -8.20 22.09 -7.62
N HIS A 55 -9.38 22.33 -8.19
CA HIS A 55 -10.53 21.45 -8.04
C HIS A 55 -10.25 20.04 -8.61
N LEU A 56 -9.60 19.97 -9.79
CA LEU A 56 -9.18 18.71 -10.38
C LEU A 56 -8.19 17.96 -9.48
N ILE A 57 -7.14 18.63 -9.01
CA ILE A 57 -6.13 18.03 -8.12
C ILE A 57 -6.79 17.48 -6.85
N SER A 58 -7.65 18.28 -6.20
CA SER A 58 -8.36 17.87 -4.99
C SER A 58 -9.20 16.60 -5.21
N ARG A 59 -9.84 16.47 -6.39
CA ARG A 59 -10.60 15.27 -6.74
C ARG A 59 -9.72 14.06 -7.00
N LEU A 60 -8.55 14.25 -7.61
CA LEU A 60 -7.59 13.18 -7.82
C LEU A 60 -7.02 12.67 -6.50
N VAL A 61 -6.65 13.56 -5.58
CA VAL A 61 -6.19 13.19 -4.23
C VAL A 61 -7.28 12.41 -3.49
N ALA A 62 -8.52 12.90 -3.47
CA ALA A 62 -9.63 12.18 -2.83
C ALA A 62 -9.91 10.81 -3.46
N PHE A 63 -9.79 10.71 -4.79
CA PHE A 63 -9.95 9.45 -5.52
C PHE A 63 -8.87 8.43 -5.14
N PHE A 64 -7.60 8.83 -5.15
CA PHE A 64 -6.50 7.93 -4.81
C PHE A 64 -6.52 7.53 -3.34
N ALA A 65 -6.72 8.46 -2.42
CA ALA A 65 -6.85 8.14 -0.99
C ALA A 65 -7.94 7.10 -0.71
N THR A 66 -9.09 7.23 -1.40
CA THR A 66 -10.18 6.25 -1.30
C THR A 66 -9.82 4.92 -1.98
N GLY A 67 -9.11 4.97 -3.11
CA GLY A 67 -8.64 3.81 -3.85
C GLY A 67 -7.74 2.90 -3.01
N ASP A 68 -6.64 3.42 -2.45
CA ASP A 68 -5.71 2.65 -1.61
C ASP A 68 -6.39 2.12 -0.33
N ALA A 69 -7.35 2.87 0.22
CA ALA A 69 -8.17 2.38 1.33
C ALA A 69 -9.05 1.18 0.93
N ILE A 70 -9.66 1.18 -0.27
CA ILE A 70 -10.42 0.04 -0.79
C ILE A 70 -9.51 -1.18 -0.99
N VAL A 71 -8.31 -0.97 -1.55
CA VAL A 71 -7.32 -2.03 -1.77
C VAL A 71 -6.92 -2.66 -0.43
N SER A 72 -6.54 -1.84 0.55
CA SER A 72 -6.21 -2.28 1.91
C SER A 72 -7.31 -3.12 2.55
N ASN A 73 -8.56 -2.67 2.45
CA ASN A 73 -9.72 -3.39 3.00
C ASN A 73 -9.94 -4.72 2.28
N ASN A 74 -9.82 -4.78 0.96
CA ASN A 74 -9.94 -6.03 0.21
C ASN A 74 -8.81 -7.01 0.54
N LEU A 75 -7.58 -6.51 0.73
CA LEU A 75 -6.46 -7.35 1.18
C LEU A 75 -6.81 -8.05 2.51
N VAL A 76 -7.27 -7.31 3.51
CA VAL A 76 -7.55 -7.87 4.85
C VAL A 76 -8.83 -8.70 4.89
N LEU A 77 -9.95 -8.15 4.41
CA LEU A 77 -11.27 -8.75 4.58
C LEU A 77 -11.56 -9.88 3.59
N ASN A 78 -10.83 -9.92 2.48
CA ASN A 78 -11.08 -10.86 1.40
C ASN A 78 -9.87 -11.71 1.03
N LEU A 79 -8.74 -11.12 0.64
CA LEU A 79 -7.64 -11.92 0.09
C LEU A 79 -6.90 -12.70 1.19
N TYR A 80 -6.56 -12.05 2.29
CA TYR A 80 -5.67 -12.58 3.33
C TYR A 80 -6.22 -13.85 3.99
N LYS A 81 -7.54 -13.94 4.19
CA LYS A 81 -8.20 -15.14 4.75
C LYS A 81 -8.07 -16.39 3.87
N HIS A 82 -7.84 -16.20 2.58
CA HIS A 82 -7.71 -17.31 1.63
C HIS A 82 -6.25 -17.73 1.42
N ILE A 83 -5.26 -16.90 1.78
CA ILE A 83 -3.85 -17.23 1.64
C ILE A 83 -3.34 -17.86 2.94
N ASN A 84 -2.91 -19.12 2.87
CA ASN A 84 -2.41 -19.86 4.02
C ASN A 84 -0.90 -20.16 3.98
N SER A 85 -0.23 -19.87 2.86
CA SER A 85 1.23 -19.88 2.81
C SER A 85 1.81 -18.80 3.73
N PRO A 86 2.74 -19.14 4.65
CA PRO A 86 3.41 -18.14 5.48
C PRO A 86 4.23 -17.15 4.64
N GLU A 87 4.84 -17.58 3.53
CA GLU A 87 5.56 -16.71 2.59
C GLU A 87 4.63 -15.70 1.92
N GLY A 88 3.47 -16.16 1.44
CA GLY A 88 2.44 -15.29 0.84
C GLY A 88 1.89 -14.28 1.84
N ARG A 89 1.67 -14.70 3.10
CA ARG A 89 1.24 -13.79 4.17
C ARG A 89 2.28 -12.74 4.51
N LEU A 90 3.56 -13.09 4.56
CA LEU A 90 4.64 -12.10 4.74
C LEU A 90 4.61 -11.04 3.65
N TYR A 91 4.47 -11.45 2.38
CA TYR A 91 4.38 -10.54 1.26
C TYR A 91 3.15 -9.63 1.34
N LEU A 92 1.95 -10.20 1.59
CA LEU A 92 0.71 -9.41 1.72
C LEU A 92 0.72 -8.46 2.91
N SER A 93 1.34 -8.83 4.03
CA SER A 93 1.52 -7.93 5.18
C SER A 93 2.38 -6.72 4.81
N ARG A 94 3.41 -6.92 3.98
CA ARG A 94 4.23 -5.81 3.48
C ARG A 94 3.48 -4.94 2.48
N GLN A 95 2.63 -5.52 1.63
CA GLN A 95 1.74 -4.75 0.76
C GLN A 95 0.76 -3.92 1.57
N LEU A 96 0.11 -4.50 2.58
CA LEU A 96 -0.82 -3.77 3.46
C LEU A 96 -0.17 -2.55 4.12
N TYR A 97 1.11 -2.66 4.51
CA TYR A 97 1.87 -1.53 5.02
C TYR A 97 2.10 -0.44 3.96
N GLU A 98 2.43 -0.78 2.71
CA GLU A 98 2.54 0.23 1.63
C GLU A 98 1.22 0.96 1.40
N GLU A 99 0.10 0.24 1.30
CA GLU A 99 -1.21 0.86 1.05
C GLU A 99 -1.60 1.82 2.20
N ALA A 100 -1.22 1.50 3.44
CA ALA A 100 -1.42 2.39 4.58
C ALA A 100 -0.54 3.65 4.50
N LEU A 101 0.73 3.52 4.07
CA LEU A 101 1.60 4.66 3.80
C LEU A 101 1.05 5.54 2.67
N HIS A 102 0.52 4.94 1.60
CA HIS A 102 -0.10 5.68 0.50
C HIS A 102 -1.30 6.51 0.99
N VAL A 103 -2.16 5.93 1.82
CA VAL A 103 -3.28 6.67 2.43
C VAL A 103 -2.75 7.84 3.28
N GLN A 104 -1.74 7.62 4.12
CA GLN A 104 -1.13 8.70 4.91
C GLN A 104 -0.55 9.81 4.01
N PHE A 105 0.12 9.42 2.92
CA PHE A 105 0.69 10.34 1.95
C PHE A 105 -0.39 11.24 1.32
N TYR A 106 -1.50 10.67 0.83
CA TYR A 106 -2.58 11.47 0.25
C TYR A 106 -3.30 12.38 1.26
N LEU A 107 -3.27 12.05 2.56
CA LEU A 107 -3.82 12.91 3.61
C LEU A 107 -2.90 14.08 4.00
N THR A 108 -1.65 14.04 3.56
CA THR A 108 -0.65 15.09 3.82
C THR A 108 -0.62 16.15 2.70
N LEU A 109 -1.30 15.86 1.58
CA LEU A 109 -1.57 16.76 0.44
C LEU A 109 -2.88 17.54 0.63
#